data_AF-A0ABD4WTF5-F1
#
_entry.id   AF-A0ABD4WTF5-F1
#
_cell.length_a   1.000
_cell.length_b   1.000
_cell.length_c   1.000
_cell.angle_alpha   90.00
_cell.angle_beta   90.00
_cell.angle_gamma   90.00
#
_symmetry.space_group_name_H-M   'P 1'
#
loop_
_entity.id
_entity.type
_entity.pdbx_description
1 polymer ?
#
loop_
_entity_poly.entity_id
_entity_poly.type
_entity_poly.pdbx_seq_one_letter_code
_entity_poly.pdbx_strand_id
1 'polypeptide(L)'
;MKKFSLSLFIAFLVFIISACSNTEYVNNVEHLKLQKTEVRLTDDKKIVGEMIVPDKKNKSKRIVPTELYYTFTMENTSNNIMALSDLDKTKLRIEPDKELVSAVKEAIGSNIYDMDNSKLGFGMSIGEIPSKGTSKFTLNYTLGAKQKNNELPLLPTEEKLKKLQANALKGTLIISQDGKDIAKFRLDSSQ
;
A
#
# COMPACT_ATOMS: atom_id res chain seq x y z
N MET A 1 66.76 -45.99 -10.60
CA MET A 1 66.54 -45.68 -12.03
C MET A 1 65.07 -45.82 -12.36
N LYS A 2 64.46 -44.78 -12.95
CA LYS A 2 63.17 -44.73 -13.69
C LYS A 2 61.89 -45.00 -12.85
N LYS A 3 60.81 -44.23 -12.91
CA LYS A 3 60.40 -43.04 -13.69
C LYS A 3 59.22 -42.36 -12.97
N PHE A 4 59.15 -41.05 -13.07
CA PHE A 4 58.00 -40.20 -12.79
C PHE A 4 56.74 -40.65 -13.56
N SER A 5 55.57 -40.55 -12.93
CA SER A 5 54.33 -40.20 -13.64
C SER A 5 53.46 -39.29 -12.76
N LEU A 6 53.53 -38.01 -13.12
CA LEU A 6 52.62 -36.93 -12.82
C LEU A 6 51.16 -37.36 -13.09
N SER A 7 50.28 -37.25 -12.10
CA SER A 7 48.84 -37.17 -12.39
C SER A 7 48.17 -36.16 -11.47
N LEU A 8 47.82 -35.06 -12.11
CA LEU A 8 47.13 -33.88 -11.63
C LEU A 8 45.63 -34.23 -11.51
N PHE A 9 45.08 -34.28 -10.30
CA PHE A 9 43.62 -34.34 -10.13
C PHE A 9 43.15 -33.30 -9.11
N ILE A 10 42.89 -32.12 -9.67
CA ILE A 10 41.67 -31.32 -9.55
C ILE A 10 41.25 -30.91 -8.13
N ALA A 11 41.37 -29.60 -7.93
CA ALA A 11 40.81 -28.82 -6.84
C ALA A 11 39.38 -29.25 -6.49
N PHE A 12 39.17 -29.66 -5.25
CA PHE A 12 37.83 -29.75 -4.67
C PHE A 12 37.28 -28.34 -4.55
N LEU A 13 36.42 -28.00 -5.50
CA LEU A 13 35.71 -26.74 -5.58
C LEU A 13 34.92 -26.50 -4.30
N VAL A 14 35.22 -25.35 -3.69
CA VAL A 14 34.28 -24.60 -2.87
C VAL A 14 33.11 -24.20 -3.77
N PHE A 15 32.00 -24.93 -3.66
CA PHE A 15 30.68 -24.42 -3.99
C PHE A 15 29.71 -24.90 -2.91
N ILE A 16 29.83 -24.30 -1.73
CA ILE A 16 28.64 -24.11 -0.89
C ILE A 16 27.82 -23.09 -1.65
N ILE A 17 27.00 -23.57 -2.58
CA ILE A 17 25.92 -22.77 -3.14
C ILE A 17 25.04 -22.56 -1.91
N SER A 18 25.19 -21.41 -1.25
CA SER A 18 24.13 -20.87 -0.44
C SER A 18 22.93 -20.83 -1.37
N ALA A 19 22.07 -21.84 -1.25
CA ALA A 19 20.72 -21.75 -1.75
C ALA A 19 20.12 -20.59 -0.96
N CYS A 20 20.29 -19.38 -1.49
CA CYS A 20 19.42 -18.27 -1.17
C CYS A 20 18.04 -18.85 -1.38
N SER A 21 17.30 -19.02 -0.28
CA SER A 21 15.90 -19.42 -0.30
C SER A 21 15.24 -18.56 -1.36
N ASN A 22 14.87 -19.17 -2.48
CA ASN A 22 14.06 -18.49 -3.48
C ASN A 22 12.76 -18.19 -2.74
N THR A 23 12.57 -16.92 -2.38
CA THR A 23 11.30 -16.43 -1.86
C THR A 23 10.27 -16.86 -2.89
N GLU A 24 9.41 -17.79 -2.51
CA GLU A 24 8.38 -18.33 -3.39
C GLU A 24 7.39 -17.20 -3.64
N TYR A 25 7.61 -16.43 -4.71
CA TYR A 25 6.65 -15.46 -5.20
C TYR A 25 5.31 -16.18 -5.34
N VAL A 26 4.22 -15.53 -4.92
CA VAL A 26 2.88 -16.07 -5.16
C VAL A 26 2.76 -16.34 -6.67
N ASN A 27 2.86 -17.61 -7.06
CA ASN A 27 2.99 -18.10 -8.44
C ASN A 27 1.70 -17.89 -9.29
N ASN A 28 0.83 -16.94 -8.92
CA ASN A 28 -0.50 -16.77 -9.52
C ASN A 28 -0.99 -15.31 -9.56
N VAL A 29 -0.12 -14.29 -9.45
CA VAL A 29 -0.56 -12.87 -9.48
C VAL A 29 -1.18 -12.44 -10.82
N GLU A 30 -0.90 -13.15 -11.90
CA GLU A 30 -1.59 -13.02 -13.20
C GLU A 30 -3.09 -13.34 -13.13
N HIS A 31 -3.52 -14.10 -12.13
CA HIS A 31 -4.91 -14.41 -11.87
C HIS A 31 -5.61 -13.37 -10.98
N LEU A 32 -4.88 -12.34 -10.53
CA LEU A 32 -5.41 -11.27 -9.70
C LEU A 32 -5.98 -10.16 -10.60
N LYS A 33 -7.23 -9.76 -10.33
CA LYS A 33 -7.90 -8.67 -11.04
C LYS A 33 -8.45 -7.64 -10.07
N LEU A 34 -8.41 -6.37 -10.48
CA LEU A 34 -9.10 -5.29 -9.79
C LEU A 34 -10.48 -5.11 -10.42
N GLN A 35 -11.52 -5.57 -9.74
CA GLN A 35 -12.91 -5.49 -10.23
C GLN A 35 -13.51 -4.10 -10.03
N LYS A 36 -13.20 -3.48 -8.89
CA LYS A 36 -13.79 -2.19 -8.53
C LYS A 36 -12.87 -1.40 -7.61
N THR A 37 -12.83 -0.10 -7.84
CA THR A 37 -12.29 0.87 -6.89
C THR A 37 -13.39 1.83 -6.45
N GLU A 38 -13.53 2.01 -5.15
CA GLU A 38 -14.40 3.02 -4.55
C GLU A 38 -13.56 3.99 -3.73
N VAL A 39 -13.84 5.29 -3.84
CA VAL A 39 -13.16 6.32 -3.05
C VAL A 39 -14.18 7.21 -2.36
N ARG A 40 -13.95 7.44 -1.07
CA ARG A 40 -14.75 8.37 -0.27
C ARG A 40 -13.89 9.20 0.66
N LEU A 41 -14.37 10.39 0.99
CA LEU A 41 -13.93 11.13 2.16
C LEU A 41 -14.75 10.65 3.36
N THR A 42 -14.11 10.35 4.48
CA THR A 42 -14.83 9.90 5.67
C THR A 42 -14.14 10.30 6.96
N ASP A 43 -14.94 10.71 7.93
CA ASP A 43 -14.60 10.92 9.33
C ASP A 43 -15.51 10.07 10.24
N ASP A 44 -16.05 8.96 9.71
CA ASP A 44 -16.79 8.01 10.52
C ASP A 44 -15.80 7.28 11.44
N LYS A 45 -15.87 7.60 12.73
CA LYS A 45 -15.02 7.02 13.78
C LYS A 45 -15.01 5.48 13.81
N LYS A 46 -16.06 4.81 13.29
CA LYS A 46 -16.09 3.34 13.20
C LYS A 46 -15.17 2.79 12.12
N ILE A 47 -14.80 3.62 11.16
CA ILE A 47 -13.93 3.28 10.02
C ILE A 47 -12.51 3.81 10.28
N VAL A 48 -12.38 5.08 10.65
CA VAL A 48 -11.08 5.78 10.76
C VAL A 48 -10.52 5.80 12.18
N GLY A 49 -11.30 5.34 13.16
CA GLY A 49 -10.91 5.35 14.56
C GLY A 49 -10.88 6.75 15.18
N GLU A 50 -10.16 6.86 16.29
CA GLU A 50 -9.91 8.12 17.00
C GLU A 50 -8.46 8.15 17.44
N MET A 51 -7.88 9.35 17.50
CA MET A 51 -6.56 9.58 18.09
C MET A 51 -6.68 10.44 19.34
N ILE A 52 -5.83 10.16 20.32
CA ILE A 52 -5.71 10.94 21.55
C ILE A 52 -4.57 11.92 21.36
N VAL A 53 -4.88 13.22 21.36
CA VAL A 53 -3.90 14.29 21.19
C VAL A 53 -3.75 15.10 22.48
N PRO A 54 -2.54 15.56 22.82
CA PRO A 54 -2.34 16.48 23.93
C PRO A 54 -2.91 17.87 23.61
N ASP A 55 -3.62 18.45 24.58
CA ASP A 55 -4.04 19.86 24.58
C ASP A 55 -3.03 20.70 25.38
N LYS A 56 -3.04 22.02 25.16
CA LYS A 56 -2.17 23.02 25.77
C LYS A 56 -2.18 23.06 27.31
N LYS A 57 -3.07 22.29 27.96
CA LYS A 57 -3.25 22.22 29.43
C LYS A 57 -2.90 20.85 30.02
N ASN A 58 -2.04 20.04 29.39
CA ASN A 58 -1.75 18.66 29.82
C ASN A 58 -3.01 17.76 29.93
N LYS A 59 -4.06 18.09 29.17
CA LYS A 59 -5.26 17.27 29.04
C LYS A 59 -5.24 16.59 27.68
N SER A 60 -5.76 15.38 27.60
CA SER A 60 -5.88 14.66 26.33
C SER A 60 -7.26 14.91 25.73
N LYS A 61 -7.30 15.12 24.41
CA LYS A 61 -8.54 15.25 23.64
C LYS A 61 -8.61 14.14 22.60
N ARG A 62 -9.79 13.57 22.41
CA ARG A 62 -10.06 12.65 21.29
C ARG A 62 -10.40 13.47 20.05
N ILE A 63 -9.74 13.18 18.95
CA ILE A 63 -10.05 13.75 17.65
C ILE A 63 -10.23 12.62 16.64
N VAL A 64 -11.14 12.85 15.68
CA VAL A 64 -11.41 11.94 14.58
C VAL A 64 -10.78 12.52 13.32
N PRO A 65 -9.90 11.77 12.63
CA PRO A 65 -9.30 12.25 11.40
C PRO A 65 -10.28 12.29 10.21
N THR A 66 -10.00 13.26 9.35
CA THR A 66 -10.28 13.36 7.92
C THR A 66 -9.59 12.32 7.04
N GLU A 67 -10.20 11.29 6.45
CA GLU A 67 -9.45 10.38 5.55
C GLU A 67 -9.97 10.34 4.11
N LEU A 68 -9.03 10.23 3.15
CA LEU A 68 -9.31 9.77 1.78
C LEU A 68 -9.19 8.25 1.76
N TYR A 69 -10.33 7.57 1.68
CA TYR A 69 -10.46 6.15 1.91
C TYR A 69 -10.78 5.39 0.62
N TYR A 70 -9.88 4.48 0.23
CA TYR A 70 -10.02 3.60 -0.92
C TYR A 70 -10.49 2.22 -0.49
N THR A 71 -11.42 1.66 -1.24
CA THR A 71 -11.79 0.25 -1.17
C THR A 71 -11.59 -0.39 -2.53
N PHE A 72 -10.80 -1.46 -2.57
CA PHE A 72 -10.53 -2.24 -3.77
C PHE A 72 -11.22 -3.59 -3.64
N THR A 73 -12.07 -3.93 -4.60
CA THR A 73 -12.60 -5.28 -4.75
C THR A 73 -11.64 -6.05 -5.64
N MET A 74 -10.89 -6.96 -5.04
CA MET A 74 -9.92 -7.81 -5.73
C MET A 74 -10.55 -9.17 -6.03
N GLU A 75 -10.31 -9.70 -7.22
CA GLU A 75 -10.75 -11.02 -7.66
C GLU A 75 -9.55 -11.93 -7.91
N ASN A 76 -9.66 -13.17 -7.46
CA ASN A 76 -8.74 -14.24 -7.77
C ASN A 76 -9.43 -15.22 -8.72
N THR A 77 -8.91 -15.36 -9.93
CA THR A 77 -9.46 -16.26 -10.97
C THR A 77 -8.83 -17.66 -10.97
N SER A 78 -7.82 -17.90 -10.13
CA SER A 78 -7.14 -19.19 -10.03
C SER A 78 -7.94 -20.19 -9.20
N ASN A 79 -7.51 -21.45 -9.22
CA ASN A 79 -8.07 -22.50 -8.38
C ASN A 79 -7.49 -22.55 -6.95
N ASN A 80 -6.51 -21.70 -6.63
CA ASN A 80 -5.84 -21.66 -5.32
C ASN A 80 -6.24 -20.41 -4.54
N ILE A 81 -6.11 -20.42 -3.21
CA ILE A 81 -6.27 -19.21 -2.39
C ILE A 81 -5.06 -18.29 -2.63
N MET A 82 -5.28 -16.97 -2.70
CA MET A 82 -4.20 -15.98 -2.69
C MET A 82 -4.01 -15.43 -1.27
N ALA A 83 -2.90 -15.81 -0.64
CA ALA A 83 -2.55 -15.36 0.71
C ALA A 83 -1.69 -14.08 0.66
N LEU A 84 -2.36 -12.93 0.56
CA LEU A 84 -1.74 -11.60 0.55
C LEU A 84 -1.83 -10.89 1.92
N SER A 85 -2.30 -11.58 2.95
CA SER A 85 -2.65 -11.05 4.27
C SER A 85 -1.45 -10.75 5.17
N ASP A 86 -0.25 -11.24 4.83
CA ASP A 86 0.98 -10.92 5.56
C ASP A 86 1.38 -9.46 5.26
N LEU A 87 1.03 -8.55 6.17
CA LEU A 87 1.29 -7.12 6.04
C LEU A 87 2.77 -6.76 6.23
N ASP A 88 3.61 -7.62 6.80
CA ASP A 88 5.05 -7.36 6.87
C ASP A 88 5.69 -7.53 5.49
N LYS A 89 5.16 -8.48 4.70
CA LYS A 89 5.64 -8.76 3.35
C LYS A 89 4.88 -7.99 2.27
N THR A 90 3.57 -7.86 2.42
CA THR A 90 2.66 -7.36 1.39
C THR A 90 2.23 -5.94 1.69
N LYS A 91 2.41 -5.04 0.73
CA LYS A 91 2.09 -3.62 0.85
C LYS A 91 1.24 -3.16 -0.33
N LEU A 92 0.34 -2.21 -0.06
CA LEU A 92 -0.38 -1.45 -1.07
C LEU A 92 0.18 -0.04 -1.14
N ARG A 93 0.35 0.48 -2.35
CA ARG A 93 0.60 1.92 -2.57
C ARG A 93 -0.14 2.39 -3.80
N ILE A 94 -0.46 3.67 -3.85
CA ILE A 94 -0.93 4.31 -5.08
C ILE A 94 0.24 5.10 -5.65
N GLU A 95 0.56 4.85 -6.91
CA GLU A 95 1.43 5.70 -7.70
C GLU A 95 0.56 6.74 -8.40
N PRO A 96 0.57 8.00 -7.94
CA PRO A 96 -0.35 9.02 -8.43
C PRO A 96 0.10 9.60 -9.77
N ASP A 97 -0.85 9.88 -10.65
CA ASP A 97 -0.60 10.68 -11.85
C ASP A 97 -0.43 12.16 -11.49
N LYS A 98 0.03 12.98 -12.44
CA LYS A 98 0.33 14.40 -12.21
C LYS A 98 -0.88 15.19 -11.69
N GLU A 99 -2.07 14.84 -12.16
CA GLU A 99 -3.34 15.45 -11.76
C GLU A 99 -3.63 15.20 -10.29
N LEU A 100 -3.46 13.96 -9.83
CA LEU A 100 -3.66 13.59 -8.42
C LEU A 100 -2.59 14.22 -7.52
N VAL A 101 -1.32 14.23 -7.95
CA VAL A 101 -0.24 14.95 -7.25
C VAL A 101 -0.56 16.43 -7.11
N SER A 102 -1.09 17.06 -8.15
CA SER A 102 -1.44 18.48 -8.14
C SER A 102 -2.61 18.75 -7.18
N ALA A 103 -3.67 17.94 -7.27
CA ALA A 103 -4.84 18.08 -6.41
C ALA A 103 -4.50 17.89 -4.93
N VAL A 104 -3.65 16.91 -4.58
CA VAL A 104 -3.26 16.69 -3.18
C VAL A 104 -2.36 17.80 -2.66
N LYS A 105 -1.40 18.30 -3.45
CA LYS A 105 -0.56 19.43 -3.04
C LYS A 105 -1.37 20.70 -2.85
N GLU A 106 -2.38 20.95 -3.68
CA GLU A 106 -3.27 22.10 -3.51
C GLU A 106 -4.15 21.99 -2.25
N ALA A 107 -4.64 20.78 -1.95
CA ALA A 107 -5.47 20.52 -0.78
C ALA A 107 -4.69 20.52 0.53
N ILE A 108 -3.58 19.78 0.58
CA ILE A 108 -2.84 19.42 1.80
C ILE A 108 -1.51 20.17 1.92
N GLY A 109 -0.98 20.72 0.84
CA GLY A 109 0.33 21.37 0.81
C GLY A 109 1.51 20.40 0.64
N SER A 110 1.25 19.09 0.58
CA SER A 110 2.28 18.04 0.42
C SER A 110 1.71 16.82 -0.29
N ASN A 111 2.58 15.90 -0.72
CA ASN A 111 2.18 14.67 -1.40
C ASN A 111 1.96 13.53 -0.39
N ILE A 112 0.71 13.20 -0.07
CA ILE A 112 0.38 12.14 0.90
C ILE A 112 0.67 10.71 0.37
N TYR A 113 0.89 10.56 -0.94
CA TYR A 113 1.21 9.28 -1.58
C TYR A 113 2.70 8.92 -1.50
N ASP A 114 3.55 9.88 -1.12
CA ASP A 114 4.94 9.61 -0.77
C ASP A 114 4.99 9.14 0.69
N MET A 115 4.80 7.84 0.89
CA MET A 115 4.59 7.25 2.21
C MET A 115 5.84 7.34 3.10
N ASP A 116 7.04 7.44 2.51
CA ASP A 116 8.30 7.55 3.24
C ASP A 116 8.51 8.97 3.79
N ASN A 117 8.01 9.99 3.08
CA ASN A 117 8.19 11.40 3.43
C ASN A 117 6.93 12.08 3.98
N SER A 118 5.76 11.44 3.87
CA SER A 118 4.50 11.97 4.38
C SER A 118 4.53 12.05 5.90
N LYS A 119 4.24 13.24 6.43
CA LYS A 119 4.05 13.46 7.87
C LYS A 119 2.64 13.06 8.34
N LEU A 120 1.77 12.70 7.41
CA LEU A 120 0.40 12.28 7.70
C LEU A 120 0.30 10.76 7.64
N GLY A 121 -0.52 10.21 8.53
CA GLY A 121 -0.73 8.77 8.63
C GLY A 121 -1.42 8.19 7.41
N PHE A 122 -1.20 6.89 7.22
CA PHE A 122 -1.96 6.07 6.30
C PHE A 122 -2.33 4.75 7.00
N GLY A 123 -3.33 4.06 6.49
CA GLY A 123 -3.72 2.73 6.91
C GLY A 123 -3.91 1.82 5.71
N MET A 124 -3.76 0.51 5.92
CA MET A 124 -4.11 -0.48 4.91
C MET A 124 -4.68 -1.73 5.54
N SER A 125 -5.55 -2.41 4.80
CA SER A 125 -6.06 -3.74 5.14
C SER A 125 -5.97 -4.61 3.90
N ILE A 126 -5.32 -5.76 4.03
CA ILE A 126 -5.17 -6.75 2.99
C ILE A 126 -5.63 -8.08 3.58
N GLY A 127 -6.44 -8.81 2.81
CA GLY A 127 -6.97 -10.10 3.21
C GLY A 127 -6.52 -11.20 2.25
N GLU A 128 -6.84 -12.43 2.61
CA GLU A 128 -6.81 -13.53 1.65
C GLU A 128 -7.91 -13.35 0.62
N ILE A 129 -7.66 -13.86 -0.59
CA ILE A 129 -8.68 -13.94 -1.64
C ILE A 129 -8.97 -15.41 -1.90
N PRO A 130 -10.21 -15.87 -1.67
CA PRO A 130 -10.60 -17.25 -1.94
C PRO A 130 -10.33 -17.66 -3.39
N SER A 131 -10.15 -18.96 -3.62
CA SER A 131 -10.14 -19.54 -4.96
C SER A 131 -11.41 -19.15 -5.73
N LYS A 132 -11.26 -18.65 -6.97
CA LYS A 132 -12.38 -18.14 -7.79
C LYS A 132 -13.29 -17.15 -7.06
N GLY A 133 -12.72 -16.37 -6.13
CA GLY A 133 -13.46 -15.52 -5.22
C GLY A 133 -13.02 -14.06 -5.25
N THR A 134 -13.66 -13.25 -4.42
CA THR A 134 -13.32 -11.84 -4.24
C THR A 134 -13.03 -11.51 -2.78
N SER A 135 -12.24 -10.46 -2.58
CA SER A 135 -11.94 -9.90 -1.25
C SER A 135 -11.85 -8.39 -1.34
N LYS A 136 -12.03 -7.71 -0.20
CA LYS A 136 -11.93 -6.25 -0.12
C LYS A 136 -10.64 -5.85 0.55
N PHE A 137 -9.83 -5.08 -0.16
CA PHE A 137 -8.66 -4.42 0.39
C PHE A 137 -8.96 -2.95 0.61
N THR A 138 -8.28 -2.32 1.57
CA THR A 138 -8.45 -0.90 1.85
C THR A 138 -7.10 -0.21 1.98
N LEU A 139 -7.07 1.05 1.56
CA LEU A 139 -5.93 1.96 1.72
C LEU A 139 -6.49 3.34 2.03
N ASN A 140 -6.01 3.97 3.09
CA ASN A 140 -6.50 5.27 3.51
C ASN A 140 -5.34 6.22 3.81
N TYR A 141 -5.54 7.50 3.52
CA TYR A 141 -4.58 8.56 3.79
C TYR A 141 -5.25 9.63 4.65
N THR A 142 -4.62 9.99 5.76
CA THR A 142 -5.08 11.08 6.62
C THR A 142 -4.89 12.42 5.91
N LEU A 143 -5.92 13.26 5.96
CA LEU A 143 -5.98 14.60 5.34
C LEU A 143 -5.95 15.74 6.37
N GLY A 144 -6.11 15.42 7.66
CA GLY A 144 -6.18 16.40 8.76
C GLY A 144 -7.36 16.14 9.67
N ALA A 145 -7.73 17.13 10.48
CA ALA A 145 -8.89 17.05 11.37
C ALA A 145 -9.72 18.34 11.31
N LYS A 146 -11.05 18.21 11.49
CA LYS A 146 -11.96 19.38 11.55
C LYS A 146 -11.66 20.31 12.74
N GLN A 147 -11.08 19.76 13.81
CA GLN A 147 -10.79 20.48 15.03
C GLN A 147 -9.30 20.81 15.09
N LYS A 148 -8.98 22.09 15.37
CA LYS A 148 -7.59 22.52 15.54
C LYS A 148 -6.91 21.77 16.68
N ASN A 149 -5.71 21.26 16.42
CA ASN A 149 -4.87 20.52 17.35
C ASN A 149 -3.39 20.67 16.93
N ASN A 150 -2.47 20.04 17.65
CA ASN A 150 -1.02 20.16 17.39
C ASN A 150 -0.44 19.01 16.54
N GLU A 151 -1.19 17.92 16.33
CA GLU A 151 -0.68 16.71 15.68
C GLU A 151 -1.08 16.63 14.20
N LEU A 152 -2.34 16.97 13.88
CA LEU A 152 -2.88 16.98 12.53
C LEU A 152 -3.13 18.40 12.04
N PRO A 153 -2.91 18.65 10.73
CA PRO A 153 -3.31 19.91 10.12
C PRO A 153 -4.82 20.09 10.21
N LEU A 154 -5.25 21.36 10.19
CA LEU A 154 -6.66 21.67 10.02
C LEU A 154 -7.12 21.15 8.66
N LEU A 155 -8.30 20.51 8.64
CA LEU A 155 -8.86 19.94 7.42
C LEU A 155 -9.00 21.03 6.32
N PRO A 156 -8.67 20.73 5.05
CA PRO A 156 -8.85 21.66 3.95
C PRO A 156 -10.32 22.04 3.73
N THR A 157 -10.54 23.06 2.89
CA THR A 157 -11.89 23.49 2.49
C THR A 157 -12.61 22.40 1.71
N GLU A 158 -13.94 22.39 1.78
CA GLU A 158 -14.77 21.41 1.07
C GLU A 158 -14.51 21.39 -0.45
N GLU A 159 -14.28 22.56 -1.05
CA GLU A 159 -13.94 22.69 -2.47
C GLU A 159 -12.65 21.93 -2.82
N LYS A 160 -11.59 22.13 -2.04
CA LYS A 160 -10.30 21.44 -2.22
C LYS A 160 -10.43 19.94 -2.02
N LEU A 161 -11.21 19.52 -1.03
CA LEU A 161 -11.49 18.12 -0.76
C LEU A 161 -12.28 17.46 -1.90
N LYS A 162 -13.31 18.12 -2.44
CA LYS A 162 -14.07 17.63 -3.60
C LYS A 162 -13.17 17.49 -4.82
N LYS A 163 -12.30 18.47 -5.07
CA LYS A 163 -11.32 18.42 -6.17
C LYS A 163 -10.35 17.25 -6.00
N LEU A 164 -9.82 17.03 -4.79
CA LEU A 164 -8.98 15.88 -4.48
C LEU A 164 -9.72 14.56 -4.73
N GLN A 165 -10.93 14.42 -4.20
CA GLN A 165 -11.73 13.20 -4.37
C GLN A 165 -12.06 12.92 -5.85
N ALA A 166 -12.37 13.94 -6.64
CA ALA A 166 -12.64 13.81 -8.07
C ALA A 166 -11.42 13.31 -8.88
N ASN A 167 -10.21 13.57 -8.39
CA ASN A 167 -8.97 13.12 -9.02
C ASN A 167 -8.39 11.84 -8.40
N ALA A 168 -9.03 11.29 -7.36
CA ALA A 168 -8.48 10.20 -6.56
C ALA A 168 -8.17 8.91 -7.36
N LEU A 169 -8.87 8.69 -8.47
CA LEU A 169 -8.65 7.53 -9.35
C LEU A 169 -7.56 7.79 -10.41
N LYS A 170 -6.96 8.98 -10.46
CA LYS A 170 -5.86 9.31 -11.39
C LYS A 170 -4.54 8.77 -10.86
N GLY A 171 -4.35 7.47 -11.00
CA GLY A 171 -3.13 6.77 -10.62
C GLY A 171 -3.20 5.28 -10.85
N THR A 172 -2.23 4.58 -10.26
CA THR A 172 -2.09 3.12 -10.36
C THR A 172 -1.99 2.54 -8.96
N LEU A 173 -2.84 1.56 -8.63
CA LEU A 173 -2.63 0.71 -7.46
C LEU A 173 -1.48 -0.24 -7.74
N ILE A 174 -0.52 -0.25 -6.84
CA ILE A 174 0.60 -1.18 -6.85
C ILE A 174 0.48 -2.08 -5.63
N ILE A 175 0.60 -3.38 -5.86
CA ILE A 175 0.74 -4.39 -4.83
C ILE A 175 2.17 -4.88 -4.88
N SER A 176 2.87 -4.81 -3.76
CA SER A 176 4.24 -5.29 -3.62
C SER A 176 4.30 -6.38 -2.56
N GLN A 177 5.16 -7.38 -2.77
CA GLN A 177 5.46 -8.44 -1.81
C GLN A 177 6.97 -8.61 -1.67
N ASP A 178 7.48 -8.68 -0.45
CA ASP A 178 8.91 -8.74 -0.14
C ASP A 178 9.73 -7.65 -0.85
N GLY A 179 9.16 -6.43 -0.88
CA GLY A 179 9.77 -5.26 -1.50
C GLY A 179 9.74 -5.23 -3.03
N LYS A 180 9.11 -6.21 -3.70
CA LYS A 180 8.98 -6.24 -5.16
C LYS A 180 7.55 -5.99 -5.60
N ASP A 181 7.35 -5.13 -6.60
CA ASP A 181 6.05 -4.95 -7.24
C ASP A 181 5.61 -6.25 -7.93
N ILE A 182 4.47 -6.80 -7.51
CA ILE A 182 3.92 -8.05 -8.05
C ILE A 182 2.67 -7.84 -8.91
N ALA A 183 1.96 -6.73 -8.74
CA ALA A 183 0.78 -6.40 -9.55
C ALA A 183 0.58 -4.88 -9.65
N LYS A 184 0.03 -4.44 -10.78
CA LYS A 184 -0.23 -3.02 -11.10
C LYS A 184 -1.61 -2.88 -11.76
N PHE A 185 -2.45 -1.99 -11.25
CA PHE A 185 -3.80 -1.78 -11.75
C PHE A 185 -4.09 -0.29 -11.90
N ARG A 186 -4.46 0.14 -13.12
CA ARG A 186 -4.93 1.52 -13.33
C ARG A 186 -6.29 1.70 -12.66
N LEU A 187 -6.42 2.79 -11.90
CA LEU A 187 -7.58 3.01 -11.03
C LEU A 187 -8.78 3.63 -11.75
N ASP A 188 -8.54 4.32 -12.87
CA ASP A 188 -9.58 4.98 -13.68
C ASP A 188 -10.02 4.17 -14.91
N SER A 189 -9.42 3.01 -15.14
CA SER A 189 -9.88 2.04 -16.13
C SER A 189 -10.73 0.96 -15.46
N SER A 190 -11.94 0.72 -15.98
CA SER A 190 -12.63 -0.54 -15.72
C SER A 190 -11.85 -1.66 -16.42
N GLN A 191 -11.34 -2.63 -15.66
CA GLN A 191 -10.68 -3.85 -16.17
C GLN A 191 -11.68 -5.00 -16.26
#